data_AF-A0A1Y2AHN6-F1
#
_entry.id   AF-A0A1Y2AHN6-F1
#
_cell.length_a   1.000
_cell.length_b   1.000
_cell.length_c   1.000
_cell.angle_alpha   90.00
_cell.angle_beta   90.00
_cell.angle_gamma   90.00
#
_symmetry.space_group_name_H-M   'P 1'
#
loop_
_entity.id
_entity.type
_entity.pdbx_description
1 polymer ?
#
loop_
_entity_poly.entity_id
_entity_poly.type
_entity_poly.pdbx_seq_one_letter_code
_entity_poly.pdbx_strand_id
1 'polypeptide(L)'
;MRAYLYDNVPGDQREPHDSGSSVDIPTLESIGVYYARIPVDEQGQWEKQIEAFAKERNYKNKDKITVTKAGLGDAYESKIKSFFDE
;
A
#
# COMPACT_ATOMS: atom_id res chain seq x y z
N MET A 1 -10.71 -1.72 4.14
CA MET A 1 -9.89 -0.59 3.66
C MET A 1 -10.50 0.68 4.22
N ARG A 2 -9.70 1.65 4.62
CA ARG A 2 -10.15 3.00 5.00
C ARG A 2 -9.31 3.99 4.19
N ALA A 3 -9.96 4.96 3.56
CA ALA A 3 -9.33 6.05 2.82
C ALA A 3 -10.01 7.37 3.21
N TYR A 4 -9.25 8.46 3.17
CA TYR A 4 -9.71 9.79 3.57
C TYR A 4 -8.83 10.85 2.91
N LEU A 5 -9.33 12.10 2.84
CA LEU A 5 -8.54 13.23 2.38
C LEU A 5 -7.49 13.62 3.43
N TYR A 6 -6.29 13.95 2.95
CA TYR A 6 -5.16 14.37 3.78
C TYR A 6 -5.37 15.78 4.34
N ASP A 7 -4.99 16.02 5.59
CA ASP A 7 -5.22 17.30 6.30
C ASP A 7 -4.23 18.43 5.93
N ASN A 8 -3.11 18.11 5.29
CA ASN A 8 -2.04 19.02 4.89
C ASN A 8 -1.38 19.81 6.05
N VAL A 9 -1.52 19.35 7.29
CA VAL A 9 -0.87 19.98 8.44
C VAL A 9 0.63 19.60 8.45
N PRO A 10 1.57 20.55 8.63
CA PRO A 10 2.98 20.22 8.78
C PRO A 10 3.22 19.33 10.01
N GLY A 11 4.02 18.28 9.89
CA GLY A 11 4.28 17.37 10.99
C GLY A 11 5.06 16.13 10.57
N ASP A 12 5.01 15.10 11.42
CA ASP A 12 5.52 13.78 11.07
C ASP A 12 4.56 13.12 10.08
N GLN A 13 5.01 12.96 8.84
CA GLN A 13 4.23 12.37 7.73
C GLN A 13 3.65 10.98 8.01
N ARG A 14 4.12 10.29 9.06
CA ARG A 14 3.65 8.97 9.49
C ARG A 14 2.40 9.03 10.36
N GLU A 15 2.05 10.21 10.86
CA GLU A 15 0.80 10.43 11.57
C GLU A 15 -0.40 10.21 10.62
N PRO A 16 -1.61 9.98 11.15
CA PRO A 16 -2.76 9.68 10.30
C PRO A 16 -3.12 10.78 9.30
N HIS A 17 -2.92 12.06 9.64
CA HIS A 17 -3.28 13.21 8.79
C HIS A 17 -4.71 13.14 8.23
N ASP A 18 -5.66 12.69 9.05
CA ASP A 18 -7.05 12.46 8.68
C ASP A 18 -7.87 13.74 8.81
N SER A 19 -8.29 14.30 7.66
CA SER A 19 -9.15 15.49 7.62
C SER A 19 -10.58 15.27 8.12
N GLY A 20 -10.97 14.01 8.40
CA GLY A 20 -12.34 13.61 8.70
C GLY A 20 -13.22 13.39 7.46
N SER A 21 -12.71 13.66 6.26
CA SER A 21 -13.42 13.45 5.00
C SER A 21 -13.11 12.06 4.44
N SER A 22 -13.98 11.08 4.72
CA SER A 22 -13.82 9.71 4.22
C SER A 22 -14.03 9.60 2.72
N VAL A 23 -13.26 8.73 2.06
CA VAL A 23 -13.38 8.39 0.64
C VAL A 23 -13.82 6.93 0.52
N ASP A 24 -14.84 6.68 -0.30
CA ASP A 24 -15.36 5.33 -0.55
C ASP A 24 -14.68 4.63 -1.73
N ILE A 25 -14.90 3.32 -1.85
CA ILE A 25 -14.28 2.49 -2.89
C ILE A 25 -14.69 2.94 -4.31
N PRO A 26 -15.97 3.24 -4.61
CA PRO A 26 -16.35 3.74 -5.94
C PRO A 26 -15.61 5.02 -6.36
N THR A 27 -15.38 5.95 -5.42
CA THR A 27 -14.57 7.15 -5.71
C THR A 27 -13.15 6.79 -6.08
N LEU A 28 -12.52 5.84 -5.36
CA LEU A 28 -11.19 5.34 -5.71
C LEU A 28 -11.15 4.65 -7.08
N GLU A 29 -12.17 3.86 -7.42
CA GLU A 29 -12.28 3.23 -8.74
C GLU A 29 -12.38 4.26 -9.87
N SER A 30 -13.09 5.37 -9.64
CA SER A 30 -13.25 6.44 -10.63
C SER A 30 -11.93 7.14 -11.02
N ILE A 31 -10.93 7.11 -10.12
CA ILE A 31 -9.58 7.65 -10.35
C ILE A 31 -8.58 6.55 -10.78
N GLY A 32 -9.06 5.35 -11.07
CA GLY A 32 -8.24 4.22 -11.53
C GLY A 32 -7.58 3.40 -10.43
N VAL A 33 -7.91 3.65 -9.15
CA VAL A 33 -7.42 2.85 -8.02
C VAL A 33 -8.31 1.62 -7.86
N TYR A 34 -7.70 0.44 -7.99
CA TYR A 34 -8.40 -0.84 -7.82
C TYR A 34 -8.07 -1.47 -6.48
N TYR A 35 -9.10 -1.95 -5.77
CA TYR A 35 -8.94 -2.64 -4.49
C TYR A 35 -9.44 -4.09 -4.57
N ALA A 36 -8.61 -5.03 -4.11
CA ALA A 36 -9.01 -6.40 -3.82
C ALA A 36 -8.57 -6.79 -2.41
N ARG A 37 -9.43 -7.53 -1.69
CA ARG A 37 -9.12 -8.06 -0.36
C ARG A 37 -8.67 -9.52 -0.47
N ILE A 38 -7.40 -9.77 -0.23
CA ILE A 38 -6.82 -11.12 -0.10
C ILE A 38 -6.39 -11.28 1.37
N PRO A 39 -7.12 -12.07 2.19
CA PRO A 39 -6.76 -12.26 3.59
C PRO A 39 -5.49 -13.11 3.71
N VAL A 40 -4.58 -12.69 4.61
CA VAL A 40 -3.37 -13.46 4.93
C VAL A 40 -3.74 -14.55 5.93
N ASP A 41 -3.61 -15.80 5.51
CA ASP A 41 -3.77 -16.98 6.36
C ASP A 41 -2.42 -17.58 6.79
N GLU A 42 -2.41 -18.27 7.93
CA GLU A 42 -1.22 -18.93 8.49
C GLU A 42 -0.69 -20.06 7.61
N GLN A 43 -1.54 -20.63 6.75
CA GLN A 43 -1.20 -21.73 5.84
C GLN A 43 -0.62 -21.24 4.50
N GLY A 44 -0.44 -19.92 4.33
CA GLY A 44 0.15 -19.31 3.13
C GLY A 44 -0.70 -19.40 1.86
N GLN A 45 -2.00 -19.72 1.94
CA GLN A 45 -2.84 -19.84 0.74
C GLN A 45 -3.08 -18.50 0.03
N TRP A 46 -2.92 -17.38 0.74
CA TRP A 46 -2.92 -16.03 0.18
C TRP A 46 -1.97 -15.84 -1.01
N GLU A 47 -0.82 -16.54 -1.05
CA GLU A 47 0.13 -16.43 -2.16
C GLU A 47 -0.48 -16.91 -3.49
N LYS A 48 -1.21 -18.03 -3.46
CA LYS A 48 -1.90 -18.58 -4.64
C LYS A 48 -3.00 -17.65 -5.14
N GLN A 49 -3.70 -16.98 -4.21
CA GLN A 49 -4.73 -16.00 -4.56
C GLN A 49 -4.12 -14.77 -5.24
N ILE A 50 -2.95 -14.30 -4.77
CA ILE A 50 -2.19 -13.23 -5.44
C ILE A 50 -1.75 -13.66 -6.84
N GLU A 51 -1.31 -14.90 -7.03
CA GLU A 51 -0.89 -15.40 -8.35
C GLU A 51 -2.05 -15.47 -9.35
N ALA A 52 -3.21 -15.94 -8.91
CA ALA A 52 -4.42 -15.94 -9.74
C ALA A 52 -4.79 -14.50 -10.16
N PHE A 53 -4.78 -13.57 -9.21
CA PHE A 53 -5.06 -12.16 -9.44
C PHE A 53 -4.05 -11.50 -10.39
N ALA A 54 -2.75 -11.76 -10.20
CA ALA A 54 -1.68 -11.25 -11.06
C ALA A 54 -1.82 -11.77 -12.50
N LYS A 55 -2.20 -13.04 -12.68
CA LYS A 55 -2.44 -13.64 -13.99
C LYS A 55 -3.62 -13.01 -14.71
N GLU A 56 -4.73 -12.77 -14.01
CA GLU A 56 -5.92 -12.10 -14.56
C GLU A 56 -5.58 -10.69 -15.09
N ARG A 57 -4.71 -9.96 -14.38
CA ARG A 57 -4.31 -8.59 -14.74
C ARG A 57 -3.02 -8.50 -15.56
N ASN A 58 -2.45 -9.63 -15.97
CA ASN A 58 -1.21 -9.70 -16.75
C ASN A 58 0.00 -9.02 -16.05
N TYR A 59 0.09 -9.12 -14.72
CA TYR A 59 1.25 -8.69 -13.95
C TYR A 59 2.36 -9.73 -14.06
N LYS A 60 3.34 -9.46 -14.94
CA LYS A 60 4.39 -10.43 -15.31
C LYS A 60 5.54 -10.53 -14.30
N ASN A 61 5.82 -9.45 -13.59
CA ASN A 61 6.95 -9.35 -12.67
C ASN A 61 6.43 -9.23 -11.24
N LYS A 62 7.05 -9.97 -10.32
CA LYS A 62 6.73 -9.98 -8.88
C LYS A 62 8.01 -10.15 -8.09
N ASP A 63 8.17 -9.36 -7.05
CA ASP A 63 9.17 -9.53 -6.00
C ASP A 63 8.51 -9.45 -4.62
N LYS A 64 9.31 -9.64 -3.56
CA LYS A 64 8.87 -9.48 -2.18
C LYS A 64 9.88 -8.60 -1.47
N ILE A 65 9.40 -7.51 -0.89
CA ILE A 65 10.21 -6.60 -0.09
C ILE A 65 9.73 -6.62 1.37
N THR A 66 10.67 -6.55 2.30
CA THR A 66 10.41 -6.42 3.74
C THR A 66 10.95 -5.07 4.20
N VAL A 67 10.06 -4.11 4.37
CA VAL A 67 10.41 -2.73 4.75
C VAL A 67 10.56 -2.65 6.26
N THR A 68 11.77 -2.90 6.77
CA THR A 68 12.11 -2.77 8.19
C THR A 68 13.47 -2.10 8.34
N LYS A 69 13.70 -1.42 9.48
CA LYS A 69 15.02 -0.85 9.80
C LYS A 69 16.13 -1.90 9.76
N ALA A 70 15.87 -3.10 10.28
CA ALA A 70 16.82 -4.20 10.25
C ALA A 70 17.10 -4.73 8.84
N GLY A 71 16.07 -4.83 7.98
CA GLY A 71 16.21 -5.36 6.62
C GLY A 71 16.84 -4.36 5.63
N LEU A 72 16.59 -3.06 5.81
CA LEU A 72 17.09 -2.01 4.91
C LEU A 72 18.36 -1.32 5.42
N GLY A 73 18.70 -1.48 6.71
CA GLY A 73 19.90 -0.90 7.33
C GLY A 73 19.99 0.61 7.09
N ASP A 74 21.19 1.07 6.73
CA ASP A 74 21.49 2.49 6.48
C ASP A 74 20.68 3.10 5.34
N ALA A 75 20.15 2.28 4.41
CA ALA A 75 19.33 2.74 3.31
C ALA A 75 17.87 3.01 3.70
N TYR A 76 17.43 2.60 4.91
CA TYR A 76 16.03 2.70 5.34
C TYR A 76 15.48 4.13 5.21
N GLU A 77 16.12 5.12 5.84
CA GLU A 77 15.58 6.49 5.89
C GLU A 77 15.58 7.15 4.50
N SER A 78 16.62 6.91 3.69
CA SER A 78 16.69 7.42 2.31
C SER A 78 15.60 6.83 1.40
N LYS A 79 15.37 5.51 1.51
CA LYS A 79 14.32 4.79 0.76
C LYS A 79 12.92 5.28 1.14
N ILE A 80 12.63 5.39 2.44
CA ILE A 80 11.32 5.85 2.93
C ILE A 80 11.05 7.28 2.47
N LYS A 81 12.06 8.15 2.50
CA LYS A 81 11.90 9.52 2.02
C LYS A 81 11.61 9.55 0.52
N SER A 82 12.33 8.79 -0.30
CA SER A 82 12.07 8.76 -1.74
C SER A 82 10.68 8.22 -2.09
N PHE A 83 10.16 7.26 -1.33
CA PHE A 83 8.80 6.74 -1.54
C PHE A 83 7.69 7.73 -1.21
N PHE A 84 7.96 8.73 -0.37
CA PHE A 84 6.97 9.75 -0.01
C PHE A 84 7.02 10.97 -0.93
N ASP A 85 8.22 11.32 -1.41
CA ASP A 85 8.43 12.48 -2.28
C ASP A 85 8.06 12.22 -3.77
N GLU A 86 7.84 10.96 -4.18
CA GLU A 86 7.54 10.50 -5.56
C GLU A 86 6.04 10.52 -5.90
#